data_AF-A0A356RCW1-F1
#
_entry.id   AF-A0A356RCW1-F1
#
_cell.length_a   1.000
_cell.length_b   1.000
_cell.length_c   1.000
_cell.angle_alpha   90.00
_cell.angle_beta   90.00
_cell.angle_gamma   90.00
#
_symmetry.space_group_name_H-M   'P 1'
#
loop_
_entity.id
_entity.type
_entity.pdbx_description
1 polymer ?
#
loop_
_entity_poly.entity_id
_entity_poly.type
_entity_poly.pdbx_seq_one_letter_code
_entity_poly.pdbx_strand_id
1 'polypeptide(L)'
;RMKAIQQQRKEGKESGKVLFAGGPAIIHAGGREALAWIIEAGYIHVLFCGNALAAHDMEASLYGTSLGYNLGIGRSMPHGHEHHLRTINRVRALGSIQKAIESGLIKDGIMAACIRQGVQMVLAGTIRDDGPLPDVITDSIKAQEAMRAAIPGVGLALLVASTLHAVATGNLLPASSPTVCVDINPAVPTKLSDRGSFQAVGLVMDSSSFLWELARELGWKG
;
A
#
# COMPACT_ATOMS: atom_id res chain seq x y z
N ARG A 1 -18.06 4.49 5.78
CA ARG A 1 -17.04 5.39 6.40
C ARG A 1 -16.19 6.12 5.36
N MET A 2 -15.50 5.42 4.44
CA MET A 2 -14.67 6.06 3.40
C MET A 2 -15.43 7.12 2.58
N LYS A 3 -16.64 6.79 2.08
CA LYS A 3 -17.54 7.75 1.39
C LYS A 3 -17.82 9.02 2.23
N ALA A 4 -18.08 8.86 3.53
CA ALA A 4 -18.35 10.00 4.42
C ALA A 4 -17.12 10.88 4.66
N ILE A 5 -15.94 10.27 4.88
CA ILE A 5 -14.67 11.00 5.02
C ILE A 5 -14.37 11.79 3.75
N GLN A 6 -14.52 11.16 2.58
CA GLN A 6 -14.28 11.81 1.30
C GLN A 6 -15.25 12.96 1.05
N GLN A 7 -16.53 12.79 1.38
CA GLN A 7 -17.54 13.84 1.24
C GLN A 7 -17.22 15.05 2.14
N GLN A 8 -16.86 14.80 3.41
CA GLN A 8 -16.46 15.87 4.34
C GLN A 8 -15.24 16.65 3.82
N ARG A 9 -14.25 15.95 3.25
CA ARG A 9 -13.09 16.59 2.61
C ARG A 9 -13.49 17.48 1.44
N LYS A 10 -14.35 16.99 0.55
CA LYS A 10 -14.83 17.78 -0.60
C LYS A 10 -15.60 19.03 -0.17
N GLU A 11 -16.27 18.97 0.98
CA GLU A 11 -16.97 20.11 1.59
C GLU A 11 -16.04 21.04 2.40
N GLY A 12 -14.72 20.77 2.45
CA GLY A 12 -13.76 21.56 3.22
C GLY A 12 -13.93 21.47 4.74
N LYS A 13 -14.65 20.47 5.24
CA LYS A 13 -14.87 20.25 6.67
C LYS A 13 -13.69 19.51 7.30
N GLU A 14 -13.56 19.64 8.61
CA GLU A 14 -12.64 18.79 9.37
C GLU A 14 -13.04 17.31 9.19
N SER A 15 -12.13 16.52 8.63
CA SER A 15 -12.38 15.15 8.19
C SER A 15 -11.25 14.24 8.63
N GLY A 16 -11.58 13.00 8.99
CA GLY A 16 -10.57 11.99 9.28
C GLY A 16 -9.71 11.62 8.05
N LYS A 17 -8.61 10.91 8.29
CA LYS A 17 -7.78 10.27 7.27
C LYS A 17 -8.12 8.79 7.20
N VAL A 18 -8.00 8.24 6.00
CA VAL A 18 -7.98 6.79 5.79
C VAL A 18 -6.54 6.39 5.56
N LEU A 19 -6.07 5.49 6.42
CA LEU A 19 -4.74 4.90 6.34
C LEU A 19 -4.85 3.52 5.69
N PHE A 20 -3.94 3.23 4.77
CA PHE A 20 -3.78 1.91 4.18
C PHE A 20 -2.38 1.38 4.53
N ALA A 21 -2.29 0.19 5.11
CA ALA A 21 -1.03 -0.52 5.32
C ALA A 21 -1.01 -1.76 4.42
N GLY A 22 -0.05 -1.84 3.49
CA GLY A 22 -0.07 -2.83 2.40
C GLY A 22 1.22 -3.64 2.26
N GLY A 23 1.09 -4.87 1.76
CA GLY A 23 2.21 -5.75 1.41
C GLY A 23 2.21 -6.20 -0.05
N PRO A 24 3.34 -6.75 -0.55
CA PRO A 24 3.53 -7.04 -1.97
C PRO A 24 2.56 -8.09 -2.55
N ALA A 25 1.94 -8.90 -1.68
CA ALA A 25 0.89 -9.84 -2.07
C ALA A 25 -0.30 -9.16 -2.76
N ILE A 26 -0.53 -7.86 -2.52
CA ILE A 26 -1.52 -7.06 -3.26
C ILE A 26 -1.21 -7.07 -4.76
N ILE A 27 0.07 -6.92 -5.14
CA ILE A 27 0.48 -6.93 -6.54
C ILE A 27 0.38 -8.34 -7.10
N HIS A 28 0.93 -9.32 -6.38
CA HIS A 28 0.97 -10.71 -6.84
C HIS A 28 -0.43 -11.32 -7.04
N ALA A 29 -1.41 -10.88 -6.25
CA ALA A 29 -2.79 -11.34 -6.36
C ALA A 29 -3.64 -10.54 -7.38
N GLY A 30 -3.10 -9.49 -8.02
CA GLY A 30 -3.83 -8.68 -8.99
C GLY A 30 -4.74 -7.60 -8.38
N GLY A 31 -4.43 -7.11 -7.17
CA GLY A 31 -5.15 -6.02 -6.52
C GLY A 31 -4.59 -4.62 -6.84
N ARG A 32 -3.57 -4.54 -7.71
CA ARG A 32 -2.84 -3.30 -8.02
C ARG A 32 -3.75 -2.22 -8.59
N GLU A 33 -4.52 -2.55 -9.62
CA GLU A 33 -5.39 -1.62 -10.35
C GLU A 33 -6.50 -1.09 -9.44
N ALA A 34 -7.13 -1.98 -8.67
CA ALA A 34 -8.17 -1.62 -7.71
C ALA A 34 -7.63 -0.65 -6.66
N LEU A 35 -6.48 -0.94 -6.04
CA LEU A 35 -5.89 -0.05 -5.03
C LEU A 35 -5.45 1.29 -5.63
N ALA A 36 -4.82 1.28 -6.81
CA ALA A 36 -4.45 2.51 -7.50
C ALA A 36 -5.69 3.39 -7.76
N TRP A 37 -6.79 2.81 -8.25
CA TRP A 37 -8.03 3.55 -8.45
C TRP A 37 -8.61 4.10 -7.15
N ILE A 38 -8.63 3.32 -6.05
CA ILE A 38 -9.14 3.81 -4.75
C ILE A 38 -8.33 5.02 -4.27
N ILE A 39 -7.00 5.00 -4.49
CA ILE A 39 -6.12 6.13 -4.19
C ILE A 39 -6.44 7.32 -5.10
N GLU A 40 -6.51 7.14 -6.42
CA GLU A 40 -6.81 8.20 -7.39
C GLU A 40 -8.18 8.85 -7.17
N ALA A 41 -9.16 8.06 -6.72
CA ALA A 41 -10.46 8.56 -6.32
C ALA A 41 -10.41 9.37 -5.01
N GLY A 42 -9.27 9.48 -4.34
CA GLY A 42 -9.06 10.31 -3.15
C GLY A 42 -9.60 9.68 -1.87
N TYR A 43 -9.70 8.34 -1.80
CA TYR A 43 -10.18 7.68 -0.59
C TYR A 43 -9.06 7.33 0.40
N ILE A 44 -7.82 7.16 -0.05
CA ILE A 44 -6.65 6.87 0.79
C ILE A 44 -5.81 8.14 0.94
N HIS A 45 -5.28 8.36 2.14
CA HIS A 45 -4.60 9.60 2.49
C HIS A 45 -3.23 9.36 3.12
N VAL A 46 -3.04 8.18 3.72
CA VAL A 46 -1.77 7.71 4.27
C VAL A 46 -1.53 6.30 3.77
N LEU A 47 -0.33 6.01 3.26
CA LEU A 47 0.09 4.68 2.85
C LEU A 47 1.33 4.25 3.65
N PHE A 48 1.20 3.15 4.39
CA PHE A 48 2.33 2.45 4.99
C PHE A 48 2.64 1.18 4.19
N CYS A 49 3.87 1.04 3.74
CA CYS A 49 4.31 -0.17 3.08
C CYS A 49 5.83 -0.33 3.27
N GLY A 50 6.41 -1.34 2.61
CA GLY A 50 7.85 -1.51 2.55
C GLY A 50 8.35 -1.51 1.10
N ASN A 51 9.65 -1.69 0.93
CA ASN A 51 10.33 -1.70 -0.37
C ASN A 51 9.63 -2.59 -1.41
N ALA A 52 9.25 -3.82 -1.01
CA ALA A 52 8.70 -4.81 -1.91
C ALA A 52 7.38 -4.38 -2.60
N LEU A 53 6.43 -3.76 -1.87
CA LEU A 53 5.18 -3.32 -2.50
C LEU A 53 5.44 -2.26 -3.55
N ALA A 54 6.25 -1.25 -3.20
CA ALA A 54 6.59 -0.15 -4.11
C ALA A 54 7.37 -0.65 -5.33
N ALA A 55 8.36 -1.52 -5.13
CA ALA A 55 9.17 -2.07 -6.19
C ALA A 55 8.35 -2.94 -7.16
N HIS A 56 7.46 -3.81 -6.66
CA HIS A 56 6.62 -4.64 -7.54
C HIS A 56 5.52 -3.85 -8.25
N ASP A 57 4.98 -2.79 -7.63
CA ASP A 57 4.05 -1.89 -8.30
C ASP A 57 4.70 -1.17 -9.50
N MET A 58 5.94 -0.70 -9.33
CA MET A 58 6.70 -0.05 -10.39
C MET A 58 7.23 -1.05 -11.44
N GLU A 59 7.57 -2.28 -11.02
CA GLU A 59 7.92 -3.38 -11.93
C GLU A 59 6.75 -3.69 -12.87
N ALA A 60 5.53 -3.72 -12.32
CA ALA A 60 4.32 -3.92 -13.10
C ALA A 60 4.10 -2.80 -14.13
N SER A 61 4.35 -1.53 -13.76
CA SER A 61 4.26 -0.41 -14.71
C SER A 61 5.30 -0.50 -15.84
N LEU A 62 6.53 -0.91 -15.52
CA LEU A 62 7.63 -0.96 -16.51
C LEU A 62 7.60 -2.19 -17.42
N TYR A 63 7.22 -3.34 -16.88
CA TYR A 63 7.43 -4.63 -17.52
C TYR A 63 6.16 -5.49 -17.59
N GLY A 64 5.05 -5.07 -16.97
CA GLY A 64 3.84 -5.87 -16.87
C GLY A 64 4.02 -7.14 -16.03
N THR A 65 5.05 -7.18 -15.17
CA THR A 65 5.38 -8.34 -14.34
C THR A 65 5.45 -8.01 -12.86
N SER A 66 5.36 -9.06 -12.04
CA SER A 66 5.72 -9.05 -10.64
C SER A 66 6.59 -10.27 -10.34
N LEU A 67 7.84 -10.06 -9.90
CA LEU A 67 8.86 -11.12 -9.83
C LEU A 67 9.05 -11.86 -11.16
N GLY A 68 8.92 -11.14 -12.28
CA GLY A 68 9.03 -11.74 -13.62
C GLY A 68 7.84 -12.57 -14.08
N TYR A 69 6.80 -12.69 -13.25
CA TYR A 69 5.53 -13.32 -13.64
C TYR A 69 4.63 -12.27 -14.29
N ASN A 70 4.21 -12.51 -15.53
CA ASN A 70 3.34 -11.59 -16.26
C ASN A 70 1.93 -11.55 -15.66
N LEU A 71 1.48 -10.36 -15.29
CA LEU A 71 0.21 -10.17 -14.58
C LEU A 71 -1.03 -10.35 -15.47
N GLY A 72 -0.92 -10.17 -16.79
CA GLY A 72 -2.04 -10.32 -17.72
C GLY A 72 -2.20 -11.72 -18.29
N ILE A 73 -1.08 -12.39 -18.61
CA ILE A 73 -1.07 -13.70 -19.30
C ILE A 73 -0.90 -14.87 -18.31
N GLY A 74 -0.46 -14.60 -17.07
CA GLY A 74 -0.31 -15.64 -16.06
C GLY A 74 0.83 -16.63 -16.37
N ARG A 75 2.00 -16.12 -16.77
CA ARG A 75 3.19 -16.95 -17.02
C ARG A 75 4.48 -16.20 -16.71
N SER A 76 5.53 -16.95 -16.37
CA SER A 76 6.88 -16.38 -16.21
C SER A 76 7.43 -15.89 -17.55
N MET A 77 8.07 -14.73 -17.52
CA MET A 77 8.73 -14.14 -18.68
C MET A 77 10.21 -14.58 -18.75
N PRO A 78 10.77 -14.78 -19.96
CA PRO A 78 12.22 -14.94 -20.11
C PRO A 78 12.96 -13.76 -19.46
N HIS A 79 13.99 -14.05 -18.66
CA HIS A 79 14.73 -13.05 -17.87
C HIS A 79 13.89 -12.24 -16.86
N GLY A 80 12.67 -12.70 -16.52
CA GLY A 80 11.77 -11.99 -15.61
C GLY A 80 12.34 -11.79 -14.20
N HIS A 81 13.23 -12.67 -13.74
CA HIS A 81 13.91 -12.54 -12.44
C HIS A 81 14.74 -11.24 -12.33
N GLU A 82 15.13 -10.65 -13.47
CA GLU A 82 15.89 -9.39 -13.49
C GLU A 82 14.99 -8.15 -13.43
N HIS A 83 13.70 -8.27 -13.76
CA HIS A 83 12.79 -7.11 -13.88
C HIS A 83 12.70 -6.31 -12.58
N HIS A 84 12.65 -7.02 -11.45
CA HIS A 84 12.63 -6.40 -10.13
C HIS A 84 13.86 -5.54 -9.85
N LEU A 85 15.06 -6.10 -9.99
CA LEU A 85 16.31 -5.36 -9.75
C LEU A 85 16.54 -4.23 -10.79
N ARG A 86 16.15 -4.46 -12.05
CA ARG A 86 16.21 -3.42 -13.09
C ARG A 86 15.30 -2.24 -12.75
N THR A 87 14.09 -2.50 -12.22
CA THR A 87 13.17 -1.45 -11.74
C THR A 87 13.83 -0.62 -10.64
N ILE A 88 14.33 -1.29 -9.60
CA ILE A 88 15.00 -0.63 -8.47
C ILE A 88 16.18 0.22 -8.94
N ASN A 89 17.05 -0.32 -9.80
CA ASN A 89 18.21 0.41 -10.32
C ASN A 89 17.83 1.66 -11.11
N ARG A 90 16.77 1.60 -11.93
CA ARG A 90 16.29 2.77 -12.69
C ARG A 90 15.74 3.86 -11.78
N VAL A 91 14.96 3.50 -10.76
CA VAL A 91 14.43 4.47 -9.79
C VAL A 91 15.58 5.07 -8.95
N ARG A 92 16.56 4.26 -8.54
CA ARG A 92 17.76 4.73 -7.85
C ARG A 92 18.58 5.69 -8.70
N ALA A 93 18.73 5.44 -10.00
CA ALA A 93 19.43 6.34 -10.92
C ALA A 93 18.76 7.72 -11.03
N LEU A 94 17.43 7.79 -10.88
CA LEU A 94 16.67 9.05 -10.82
C LEU A 94 16.65 9.67 -9.42
N GLY A 95 16.94 8.89 -8.39
CA GLY A 95 17.14 9.34 -7.01
C GLY A 95 15.87 9.41 -6.14
N SER A 96 14.67 9.17 -6.69
CA SER A 96 13.44 9.00 -5.91
C SER A 96 12.30 8.42 -6.75
N ILE A 97 11.28 7.87 -6.10
CA ILE A 97 10.01 7.47 -6.71
C ILE A 97 9.32 8.68 -7.36
N GLN A 98 9.30 9.84 -6.69
CA GLN A 98 8.70 11.06 -7.23
C GLN A 98 9.33 11.46 -8.57
N LYS A 99 10.67 11.53 -8.64
CA LYS A 99 11.38 11.83 -9.91
C LYS A 99 11.14 10.77 -10.98
N ALA A 100 10.99 9.50 -10.60
CA ALA A 100 10.64 8.43 -11.54
C ALA A 100 9.26 8.63 -12.16
N ILE A 101 8.30 9.20 -11.43
CA ILE A 101 6.97 9.52 -11.95
C ILE A 101 7.00 10.82 -12.77
N GLU A 102 7.66 11.87 -12.29
CA GLU A 102 7.77 13.16 -12.98
C GLU A 102 8.50 13.05 -14.34
N SER A 103 9.51 12.18 -14.43
CA SER A 103 10.22 11.88 -15.69
C SER A 103 9.42 11.03 -16.68
N GLY A 104 8.27 10.48 -16.27
CA GLY A 104 7.47 9.56 -17.07
C GLY A 104 8.02 8.14 -17.18
N LEU A 105 9.04 7.78 -16.40
CA LEU A 105 9.53 6.40 -16.30
C LEU A 105 8.44 5.49 -15.71
N ILE A 106 7.83 5.91 -14.61
CA ILE A 106 6.68 5.24 -13.97
C ILE A 106 5.42 6.03 -14.29
N LYS A 107 4.46 5.41 -14.99
CA LYS A 107 3.30 6.12 -15.56
C LYS A 107 2.01 5.87 -14.82
N ASP A 108 1.91 4.76 -14.10
CA ASP A 108 0.68 4.28 -13.48
C ASP A 108 1.01 3.41 -12.25
N GLY A 109 -0.04 2.99 -11.54
CA GLY A 109 0.07 2.15 -10.35
C GLY A 109 -0.12 2.91 -9.05
N ILE A 110 0.07 2.18 -7.96
CA ILE A 110 -0.17 2.64 -6.59
C ILE A 110 0.77 3.81 -6.26
N MET A 111 2.07 3.69 -6.56
CA MET A 111 3.04 4.75 -6.26
C MET A 111 2.76 6.02 -7.06
N ALA A 112 2.41 5.87 -8.35
CA ALA A 112 2.02 6.99 -9.21
C ALA A 112 0.76 7.69 -8.69
N ALA A 113 -0.26 6.91 -8.31
CA ALA A 113 -1.49 7.41 -7.72
C ALA A 113 -1.22 8.17 -6.41
N CYS A 114 -0.37 7.63 -5.54
CA CYS A 114 0.00 8.28 -4.28
C CYS A 114 0.66 9.64 -4.48
N ILE A 115 1.62 9.75 -5.40
CA ILE A 115 2.28 11.03 -5.68
C ILE A 115 1.29 12.05 -6.26
N ARG A 116 0.44 11.65 -7.21
CA ARG A 116 -0.55 12.54 -7.83
C ARG A 116 -1.57 13.08 -6.85
N GLN A 117 -1.98 12.26 -5.88
CA GLN A 117 -2.99 12.61 -4.88
C GLN A 117 -2.40 13.19 -3.60
N GLY A 118 -1.07 13.34 -3.51
CA GLY A 118 -0.41 13.83 -2.30
C GLY A 118 -0.62 12.92 -1.08
N VAL A 119 -0.70 11.61 -1.29
CA VAL A 119 -0.80 10.62 -0.20
C VAL A 119 0.50 10.64 0.60
N GLN A 120 0.39 10.78 1.92
CA GLN A 120 1.55 10.69 2.80
C GLN A 120 2.03 9.23 2.85
N MET A 121 3.18 8.94 2.24
CA MET A 121 3.76 7.60 2.20
C MET A 121 4.85 7.44 3.25
N VAL A 122 4.89 6.26 3.88
CA VAL A 122 6.03 5.81 4.69
C VAL A 122 6.43 4.42 4.23
N LEU A 123 7.63 4.32 3.64
CA LEU A 123 8.21 3.07 3.18
C LEU A 123 9.21 2.58 4.22
N ALA A 124 8.79 1.66 5.09
CA ALA A 124 9.64 1.10 6.13
C ALA A 124 10.55 -0.01 5.57
N GLY A 125 11.85 0.13 5.78
CA GLY A 125 12.84 -0.84 5.34
C GLY A 125 12.81 -2.12 6.17
N THR A 126 13.17 -3.24 5.55
CA THR A 126 13.28 -4.55 6.19
C THR A 126 14.59 -5.23 5.82
N ILE A 127 15.01 -6.20 6.64
CA ILE A 127 16.27 -6.95 6.44
C ILE A 127 16.36 -7.77 5.14
N ARG A 128 15.24 -7.89 4.41
CA ARG A 128 15.15 -8.64 3.15
C ARG A 128 15.08 -7.75 1.91
N ASP A 129 15.24 -6.44 2.07
CA ASP A 129 15.02 -5.50 0.96
C ASP A 129 16.16 -5.57 -0.05
N ASP A 130 15.81 -5.80 -1.32
CA ASP A 130 16.71 -5.61 -2.46
C ASP A 130 16.83 -4.11 -2.80
N GLY A 131 18.04 -3.60 -3.01
CA GLY A 131 18.29 -2.19 -3.38
C GLY A 131 18.77 -1.34 -2.20
N PRO A 132 17.87 -0.79 -1.36
CA PRO A 132 16.44 -0.55 -1.56
C PRO A 132 16.16 0.64 -2.49
N LEU A 133 14.89 0.93 -2.74
CA LEU A 133 14.46 2.19 -3.35
C LEU A 133 14.92 3.41 -2.50
N PRO A 134 15.24 4.57 -3.11
CA PRO A 134 15.79 5.72 -2.39
C PRO A 134 14.88 6.24 -1.26
N ASP A 135 13.56 6.13 -1.44
CA ASP A 135 12.53 6.63 -0.52
C ASP A 135 12.32 5.72 0.70
N VAL A 136 12.97 4.55 0.76
CA VAL A 136 12.83 3.60 1.86
C VAL A 136 13.63 4.07 3.08
N ILE A 137 12.95 4.16 4.23
CA ILE A 137 13.56 4.45 5.52
C ILE A 137 14.13 3.15 6.09
N THR A 138 15.44 2.96 5.96
CA THR A 138 16.14 1.73 6.38
C THR A 138 16.32 1.61 7.90
N ASP A 139 16.36 2.75 8.59
CA ASP A 139 16.40 2.81 10.05
C ASP A 139 15.00 2.55 10.62
N SER A 140 14.84 1.43 11.33
CA SER A 140 13.54 0.99 11.84
C SER A 140 12.95 1.92 12.91
N ILE A 141 13.79 2.62 13.67
CA ILE A 141 13.34 3.59 14.67
C ILE A 141 12.79 4.83 13.96
N LYS A 142 13.53 5.36 12.99
CA LYS A 142 13.06 6.49 12.16
C LYS A 142 11.81 6.14 11.36
N ALA A 143 11.73 4.91 10.83
CA ALA A 143 10.54 4.44 10.13
C ALA A 143 9.33 4.42 11.06
N GLN A 144 9.48 3.92 12.29
CA GLN A 144 8.41 3.93 13.28
C GLN A 144 8.01 5.35 13.70
N GLU A 145 8.97 6.26 13.88
CA GLU A 145 8.71 7.68 14.16
C GLU A 145 7.91 8.34 13.03
N ALA A 146 8.29 8.11 11.77
CA ALA A 146 7.59 8.61 10.60
C ALA A 146 6.16 8.02 10.49
N MET A 147 6.00 6.72 10.75
CA MET A 147 4.68 6.09 10.83
C MET A 147 3.83 6.74 11.92
N ARG A 148 4.37 6.89 13.13
CA ARG A 148 3.66 7.50 14.26
C ARG A 148 3.24 8.94 13.97
N ALA A 149 4.10 9.73 13.32
CA ALA A 149 3.80 11.11 12.93
C ALA A 149 2.66 11.23 11.90
N ALA A 150 2.39 10.16 11.13
CA ALA A 150 1.30 10.14 10.14
C ALA A 150 -0.06 9.69 10.71
N ILE A 151 -0.10 9.14 11.93
CA ILE A 151 -1.33 8.64 12.60
C ILE A 151 -2.34 9.73 12.99
N PRO A 152 -1.95 10.96 13.43
CA PRO A 152 -2.92 11.96 13.84
C PRO A 152 -4.00 12.25 12.78
N GLY A 153 -5.26 12.15 13.22
CA GLY A 153 -6.46 12.32 12.40
C GLY A 153 -6.90 11.07 11.64
N VAL A 154 -6.23 9.91 11.77
CA VAL A 154 -6.70 8.65 11.16
C VAL A 154 -8.03 8.21 11.80
N GLY A 155 -9.08 8.14 10.98
CA GLY A 155 -10.43 7.73 11.38
C GLY A 155 -10.85 6.36 10.84
N LEU A 156 -9.99 5.73 10.04
CA LEU A 156 -10.14 4.36 9.55
C LEU A 156 -8.76 3.85 9.09
N ALA A 157 -8.39 2.64 9.50
CA ALA A 157 -7.21 1.94 9.00
C ALA A 157 -7.58 0.65 8.26
N LEU A 158 -7.00 0.45 7.07
CA LEU A 158 -7.10 -0.78 6.29
C LEU A 158 -5.73 -1.45 6.29
N LEU A 159 -5.61 -2.65 6.85
CA LEU A 159 -4.37 -3.40 6.96
C LEU A 159 -4.47 -4.63 6.06
N VAL A 160 -3.80 -4.63 4.92
CA VAL A 160 -4.06 -5.58 3.83
C VAL A 160 -2.79 -6.31 3.41
N ALA A 161 -2.82 -7.63 3.50
CA ALA A 161 -1.78 -8.55 2.97
C ALA A 161 -0.35 -8.26 3.48
N SER A 162 -0.21 -7.84 4.74
CA SER A 162 1.10 -7.61 5.35
C SER A 162 1.07 -7.79 6.86
N THR A 163 1.52 -8.95 7.35
CA THR A 163 1.64 -9.20 8.80
C THR A 163 2.49 -8.15 9.51
N LEU A 164 3.67 -7.84 8.96
CA LEU A 164 4.63 -6.93 9.60
C LEU A 164 4.06 -5.51 9.72
N HIS A 165 3.61 -4.92 8.61
CA HIS A 165 3.08 -3.56 8.61
C HIS A 165 1.74 -3.48 9.32
N ALA A 166 0.89 -4.50 9.23
CA ALA A 166 -0.37 -4.53 9.96
C ALA A 166 -0.14 -4.50 11.47
N VAL A 167 0.73 -5.38 11.99
CA VAL A 167 1.05 -5.40 13.44
C VAL A 167 1.75 -4.12 13.88
N ALA A 168 2.72 -3.61 13.12
CA ALA A 168 3.39 -2.36 13.45
C ALA A 168 2.40 -1.18 13.50
N THR A 169 1.50 -1.09 12.52
CA THR A 169 0.47 -0.04 12.46
C THR A 169 -0.52 -0.18 13.62
N GLY A 170 -0.99 -1.41 13.91
CA GLY A 170 -1.89 -1.68 15.04
C GLY A 170 -1.31 -1.24 16.39
N ASN A 171 -0.01 -1.42 16.61
CA ASN A 171 0.66 -0.95 17.84
C ASN A 171 0.73 0.59 17.96
N LEU A 172 0.61 1.32 16.84
CA LEU A 172 0.71 2.79 16.80
C LEU A 172 -0.67 3.48 16.78
N LEU A 173 -1.72 2.76 16.37
CA LEU A 173 -3.07 3.28 16.29
C LEU A 173 -3.68 3.44 17.70
N PRO A 174 -4.41 4.54 17.97
CA PRO A 174 -5.27 4.63 19.13
C PRO A 174 -6.34 3.53 19.11
N ALA A 175 -6.71 3.00 20.28
CA ALA A 175 -7.74 1.97 20.41
C ALA A 175 -9.12 2.38 19.84
N SER A 176 -9.39 3.68 19.73
CA SER A 176 -10.60 4.24 19.14
C SER A 176 -10.63 4.21 17.60
N SER A 177 -9.52 3.88 16.94
CA SER A 177 -9.40 3.88 15.48
C SER A 177 -10.01 2.59 14.90
N PRO A 178 -11.13 2.67 14.15
CA PRO A 178 -11.70 1.51 13.48
C PRO A 178 -10.67 0.94 12.51
N THR A 179 -10.48 -0.37 12.57
CA THR A 179 -9.44 -1.05 11.80
C THR A 179 -10.05 -2.25 11.07
N VAL A 180 -9.68 -2.46 9.81
CA VAL A 180 -10.03 -3.66 9.05
C VAL A 180 -8.73 -4.36 8.68
N CYS A 181 -8.56 -5.60 9.13
CA CYS A 181 -7.42 -6.44 8.77
C CYS A 181 -7.86 -7.49 7.75
N VAL A 182 -7.21 -7.52 6.59
CA VAL A 182 -7.49 -8.46 5.50
C VAL A 182 -6.23 -9.25 5.20
N ASP A 183 -6.28 -10.55 5.44
CA ASP A 183 -5.17 -11.44 5.12
C ASP A 183 -5.70 -12.85 4.84
N ILE A 184 -5.08 -13.57 3.91
CA ILE A 184 -5.44 -14.96 3.64
C ILE A 184 -5.03 -15.88 4.79
N ASN A 185 -4.02 -15.48 5.56
CA ASN A 185 -3.57 -16.21 6.73
C ASN A 185 -4.37 -15.79 7.97
N PRO A 186 -5.20 -16.67 8.54
CA PRO A 186 -6.03 -16.34 9.71
C PRO A 186 -5.21 -15.96 10.95
N ALA A 187 -3.93 -16.33 11.02
CA ALA A 187 -3.06 -15.94 12.13
C ALA A 187 -2.80 -14.43 12.19
N VAL A 188 -2.95 -13.69 11.08
CA VAL A 188 -2.67 -12.24 11.05
C VAL A 188 -3.78 -11.45 11.74
N PRO A 189 -5.08 -11.60 11.38
CA PRO A 189 -6.16 -10.94 12.12
C PRO A 189 -6.20 -11.34 13.60
N THR A 190 -5.98 -12.62 13.93
CA THR A 190 -5.96 -13.07 15.34
C THR A 190 -4.89 -12.33 16.15
N LYS A 191 -3.67 -12.21 15.62
CA LYS A 191 -2.58 -11.47 16.29
C LYS A 191 -2.88 -9.99 16.51
N LEU A 192 -3.70 -9.38 15.66
CA LEU A 192 -4.12 -7.98 15.81
C LEU A 192 -5.20 -7.82 16.88
N SER A 193 -6.17 -8.74 16.90
CA SER A 193 -7.20 -8.78 17.93
C SER A 193 -6.59 -8.93 19.33
N ASP A 194 -5.57 -9.78 19.49
CA ASP A 194 -4.88 -10.01 20.77
C ASP A 194 -4.13 -8.78 21.30
N ARG A 195 -3.90 -7.76 20.47
CA ARG A 195 -3.12 -6.56 20.81
C ARG A 195 -3.97 -5.35 21.17
N GLY A 196 -5.22 -5.58 21.60
CA GLY A 196 -6.09 -4.53 22.13
C GLY A 196 -6.78 -3.67 21.06
N SER A 197 -6.72 -4.10 19.79
CA SER A 197 -7.53 -3.50 18.72
C SER A 197 -8.97 -4.01 18.79
N PHE A 198 -9.69 -3.67 19.86
CA PHE A 198 -11.08 -4.11 20.10
C PHE A 198 -12.07 -3.67 19.00
N GLN A 199 -11.69 -2.70 18.17
CA GLN A 199 -12.43 -2.21 17.01
C GLN A 199 -11.91 -2.78 15.67
N ALA A 200 -11.07 -3.82 15.70
CA ALA A 200 -10.57 -4.48 14.50
C ALA A 200 -11.54 -5.53 13.98
N VAL A 201 -11.94 -5.40 12.72
CA VAL A 201 -12.64 -6.46 11.98
C VAL A 201 -11.60 -7.25 11.19
N GLY A 202 -11.49 -8.54 11.48
CA GLY A 202 -10.64 -9.47 10.75
C GLY A 202 -11.40 -10.14 9.60
N LEU A 203 -10.88 -10.05 8.38
CA LEU A 203 -11.39 -10.73 7.20
C LEU A 203 -10.32 -11.71 6.69
N VAL A 204 -10.65 -13.00 6.71
CA VAL A 204 -9.77 -14.05 6.18
C VAL A 204 -10.13 -14.30 4.72
N MET A 205 -9.47 -13.58 3.82
CA MET A 205 -9.72 -13.65 2.38
C MET A 205 -8.51 -13.15 1.58
N ASP A 206 -8.51 -13.40 0.28
CA ASP A 206 -7.47 -12.85 -0.59
C ASP A 206 -7.61 -11.33 -0.74
N SER A 207 -6.47 -10.65 -0.83
CA SER A 207 -6.42 -9.18 -0.88
C SER A 207 -6.98 -8.59 -2.17
N SER A 208 -6.92 -9.35 -3.26
CA SER A 208 -7.35 -8.86 -4.57
C SER A 208 -8.87 -8.74 -4.61
N SER A 209 -9.59 -9.83 -4.29
CA SER A 209 -11.05 -9.83 -4.21
C SER A 209 -11.56 -8.76 -3.26
N PHE A 210 -10.91 -8.58 -2.10
CA PHE A 210 -11.27 -7.50 -1.18
C PHE A 210 -11.16 -6.12 -1.83
N LEU A 211 -10.02 -5.82 -2.47
CA LEU A 211 -9.77 -4.51 -3.07
C LEU A 211 -10.70 -4.24 -4.26
N TRP A 212 -10.93 -5.25 -5.11
CA TRP A 212 -11.85 -5.15 -6.23
C TRP A 212 -13.28 -4.89 -5.77
N GLU A 213 -13.75 -5.63 -4.76
CA GLU A 213 -15.11 -5.44 -4.24
C GLU A 213 -15.26 -4.12 -3.50
N LEU A 214 -14.24 -3.70 -2.74
CA LEU A 214 -14.20 -2.38 -2.12
C LEU A 214 -14.25 -1.27 -3.18
N ALA A 215 -13.46 -1.38 -4.24
CA ALA A 215 -13.46 -0.39 -5.32
C ALA A 215 -14.83 -0.31 -6.02
N ARG A 216 -15.47 -1.45 -6.31
CA ARG A 216 -16.83 -1.51 -6.86
C ARG A 216 -17.85 -0.83 -5.96
N GLU A 217 -17.83 -1.16 -4.67
CA GLU A 217 -18.71 -0.53 -3.68
C GLU A 217 -18.47 0.99 -3.59
N LEU A 218 -17.24 1.45 -3.81
CA LEU A 218 -16.88 2.87 -3.87
C LEU A 218 -17.19 3.54 -5.21
N GLY A 219 -17.66 2.79 -6.22
CA GLY A 219 -18.15 3.29 -7.51
C GLY A 219 -17.27 2.98 -8.72
N TRP A 220 -16.25 2.12 -8.60
CA TRP A 220 -15.45 1.69 -9.74
C TRP A 220 -16.24 0.73 -10.64
N LYS A 221 -16.20 0.96 -11.95
CA LYS A 221 -16.97 0.16 -12.93
C LYS A 221 -16.15 -0.93 -13.63
N GLY A 222 -14.85 -1.04 -13.34
CA GLY A 222 -13.89 -1.83 -14.12
C GLY A 222 -13.32 -0.97 -15.23
#